data_AF-A0A9W4IBJ0-F1
#
_entry.id   AF-A0A9W4IBJ0-F1
#
_cell.length_a   1.000
_cell.length_b   1.000
_cell.length_c   1.000
_cell.angle_alpha   90.00
_cell.angle_beta   90.00
_cell.angle_gamma   90.00
#
_symmetry.space_group_name_H-M   'P 1'
#
loop_
_entity.id
_entity.type
_entity.pdbx_description
1 polymer ?
#
loop_
_entity_poly.entity_id
_entity_poly.type
_entity_poly.pdbx_seq_one_letter_code
_entity_poly.pdbx_strand_id
1 'polypeptide(L)'
;MAHCVPCDKQFTTRYALEQHLQSSKHLCEDCNRFFKSTRSKEQHIKTSSNHCIRTQRGIADKAQPQVSWHDAKMKRNQAPILMVGATLYSVISPYTGVPRTAVAPVFKMACHLRFMKPDVEMLLRRIETQLDHGVVSALIEAALRLLPHDNTAEGRLEAKERMQQKKERALLHELSFVDQARDLGYQFLTEDEQKKSQLRPTPDIRFIEPVWIHGHLCHWIEYKSYFGFKANPFIASKDKKQFNKYASELGSGAVVYKLGFEIDHIAVPGIRFFREAEVLHLMGQQT
;
A
#
# COMPACT_ATOMS: atom_id res chain seq x y z
N MET A 1 -25.03 -24.98 0.80
CA MET A 1 -23.94 -25.47 -0.08
C MET A 1 -23.05 -24.29 -0.44
N ALA A 2 -21.72 -24.46 -0.43
CA ALA A 2 -20.79 -23.40 -0.81
C ALA A 2 -20.51 -23.51 -2.32
N HIS A 3 -20.25 -22.41 -3.02
CA HIS A 3 -19.90 -22.46 -4.45
C HIS A 3 -18.82 -21.44 -4.82
N CYS A 4 -18.06 -21.74 -5.87
CA CYS A 4 -16.98 -20.90 -6.37
C CYS A 4 -17.52 -19.95 -7.44
N VAL A 5 -17.71 -18.66 -7.10
CA VAL A 5 -18.20 -17.62 -8.03
C VAL A 5 -17.42 -17.56 -9.35
N PRO A 6 -16.07 -17.73 -9.38
CA PRO A 6 -15.32 -17.78 -10.64
C PRO A 6 -15.68 -18.89 -11.63
N CYS A 7 -16.06 -20.09 -11.17
CA CYS A 7 -16.21 -21.27 -12.02
C CYS A 7 -17.50 -22.06 -11.77
N ASP A 8 -18.42 -21.51 -10.98
CA ASP A 8 -19.74 -22.04 -10.62
C ASP A 8 -19.75 -23.46 -9.99
N LYS A 9 -18.59 -23.98 -9.57
CA LYS A 9 -18.49 -25.28 -8.91
C LYS A 9 -19.08 -25.23 -7.51
N GLN A 10 -19.90 -26.23 -7.17
CA GLN A 10 -20.47 -26.40 -5.84
C GLN A 10 -19.61 -27.32 -4.97
N PHE A 11 -19.64 -27.05 -3.67
CA PHE A 11 -18.89 -27.75 -2.63
C PHE A 11 -19.81 -28.07 -1.45
N THR A 12 -19.63 -29.27 -0.90
CA THR A 12 -20.41 -29.78 0.23
C THR A 12 -20.11 -29.05 1.53
N THR A 13 -18.87 -28.56 1.71
CA THR A 13 -18.43 -27.85 2.91
C THR A 13 -17.70 -26.55 2.56
N ARG A 14 -17.68 -25.61 3.51
CA ARG A 14 -16.87 -24.39 3.40
C ARG A 14 -15.38 -24.72 3.29
N TYR A 15 -14.91 -25.73 4.02
CA TYR A 15 -13.53 -26.22 3.94
C TYR A 15 -13.16 -26.74 2.53
N ALA A 16 -14.07 -27.45 1.86
CA ALA A 16 -13.82 -27.90 0.48
C ALA A 16 -13.74 -26.75 -0.52
N LEU A 17 -14.57 -25.71 -0.36
CA LEU A 17 -14.44 -24.46 -1.13
C LEU A 17 -13.11 -23.75 -0.83
N GLU A 18 -12.69 -23.71 0.44
CA GLU A 18 -11.40 -23.13 0.85
C GLU A 18 -10.22 -23.81 0.16
N GLN A 19 -10.16 -25.14 0.20
CA GLN A 19 -9.13 -25.93 -0.48
C GLN A 19 -9.14 -25.71 -2.00
N HIS A 20 -10.33 -25.56 -2.59
CA HIS A 20 -10.45 -25.24 -4.01
C HIS A 20 -9.87 -23.85 -4.34
N LEU A 21 -10.20 -22.81 -3.57
CA LEU A 21 -9.69 -21.46 -3.77
C LEU A 21 -8.17 -21.37 -3.56
N GLN A 22 -7.61 -22.19 -2.65
CA GLN A 22 -6.17 -22.27 -2.38
C GLN A 22 -5.37 -22.98 -3.48
N SER A 23 -5.93 -24.03 -4.09
CA SER A 23 -5.28 -24.83 -5.15
C SER A 23 -5.49 -24.29 -6.57
N SER A 24 -6.24 -23.20 -6.71
CA SER A 24 -6.95 -22.83 -7.94
C SER A 24 -6.04 -22.66 -9.18
N LYS A 25 -6.08 -23.66 -10.07
CA LYS A 25 -5.50 -23.65 -11.43
C LYS A 25 -6.02 -22.52 -12.33
N HIS A 26 -7.03 -21.76 -11.89
CA HIS A 26 -7.67 -20.69 -12.66
C HIS A 26 -7.36 -19.27 -12.16
N LEU A 27 -6.42 -19.12 -11.23
CA LEU A 27 -5.89 -17.82 -10.81
C LEU A 27 -4.61 -17.49 -11.59
N CYS A 28 -4.53 -16.29 -12.16
CA CYS A 28 -3.25 -15.74 -12.62
C CYS A 28 -2.46 -15.25 -11.41
N GLU A 29 -1.29 -15.83 -11.14
CA GLU A 29 -0.47 -15.47 -9.99
C GLU A 29 0.19 -14.10 -10.13
N ASP A 30 0.35 -13.64 -11.37
CA ASP A 30 1.03 -12.40 -11.68
C ASP A 30 0.10 -11.17 -11.50
N CYS A 31 -1.20 -11.30 -11.79
CA CYS A 31 -2.18 -10.20 -11.61
C CYS A 31 -3.34 -10.50 -10.64
N ASN A 32 -3.35 -11.66 -9.99
CA ASN A 32 -4.38 -12.10 -9.04
C ASN A 32 -5.83 -12.13 -9.62
N ARG A 33 -5.95 -12.22 -10.96
CA ARG A 33 -7.24 -12.35 -11.67
C ARG A 33 -7.69 -13.80 -11.74
N PHE A 34 -8.95 -14.06 -11.38
CA PHE A 34 -9.59 -15.36 -11.53
C PHE A 34 -10.22 -15.51 -12.91
N PHE A 35 -10.18 -16.73 -13.43
CA PHE A 35 -10.75 -17.14 -14.70
C PHE A 35 -11.74 -18.28 -14.51
N LYS A 36 -12.70 -18.39 -15.43
CA LYS A 36 -13.66 -19.50 -15.47
C LYS A 36 -13.04 -20.85 -15.85
N SER A 37 -11.85 -20.83 -16.46
CA SER A 37 -11.16 -22.03 -16.91
C SER A 37 -9.64 -21.82 -17.02
N THR A 38 -8.87 -22.91 -17.01
CA THR A 38 -7.40 -22.86 -17.18
C THR A 38 -7.04 -22.32 -18.56
N ARG A 39 -7.80 -22.67 -19.60
CA ARG A 39 -7.61 -22.17 -20.97
C ARG A 39 -7.76 -20.65 -21.04
N SER A 40 -8.76 -20.09 -20.36
CA SER A 40 -8.96 -18.63 -20.31
C SER A 40 -7.85 -17.92 -19.56
N LYS A 41 -7.33 -18.52 -18.48
CA LYS A 41 -6.13 -18.05 -17.77
C LYS A 41 -4.90 -18.06 -18.69
N GLU A 42 -4.62 -19.17 -19.34
CA GLU A 42 -3.46 -19.33 -20.24
C GLU A 42 -3.51 -18.33 -21.41
N GLN A 43 -4.69 -18.13 -22.00
CA GLN A 43 -4.88 -17.13 -23.04
C GLN A 43 -4.62 -15.72 -22.50
N HIS A 44 -5.08 -15.40 -21.30
CA HIS A 44 -4.81 -14.11 -20.67
C HIS A 44 -3.32 -13.88 -20.42
N ILE A 45 -2.59 -14.89 -19.91
CA ILE A 45 -1.14 -14.80 -19.67
C ILE A 45 -0.41 -14.47 -20.98
N LYS A 46 -0.84 -15.07 -22.10
CA LYS A 46 -0.25 -14.85 -23.43
C LYS A 46 -0.56 -13.49 -24.04
N THR A 47 -1.71 -12.88 -23.73
CA THR A 47 -2.19 -11.68 -24.43
C THR A 47 -2.17 -10.41 -23.59
N SER A 48 -2.01 -10.50 -22.27
CA SER A 48 -2.08 -9.34 -21.41
C SER A 48 -0.77 -8.55 -21.40
N SER A 49 -0.85 -7.25 -21.67
CA SER A 49 0.25 -6.30 -21.49
C SER A 49 0.78 -6.22 -20.05
N ASN A 50 0.01 -6.69 -19.06
CA ASN A 50 0.44 -6.75 -17.66
C ASN A 50 1.42 -7.89 -17.37
N HIS A 51 1.54 -8.88 -18.27
CA HIS A 51 2.49 -10.01 -18.17
C HIS A 51 3.41 -10.12 -19.38
N CYS A 52 3.09 -9.43 -20.48
CA CYS A 52 3.91 -9.37 -21.68
C CYS A 52 5.04 -8.34 -21.51
N ILE A 53 6.07 -8.69 -20.75
CA ILE A 53 7.38 -8.03 -20.85
C ILE A 53 8.33 -8.96 -21.61
N ARG A 54 8.47 -8.68 -22.92
CA ARG A 54 9.64 -8.89 -23.80
C ARG A 54 10.31 -10.28 -23.82
N THR A 55 9.84 -11.14 -24.70
CA THR A 55 10.73 -12.00 -25.50
C THR A 55 11.30 -11.18 -26.66
N GLN A 56 12.43 -10.51 -26.44
CA GLN A 56 13.40 -10.19 -27.51
C GLN A 56 14.66 -9.53 -26.90
N ARG A 57 15.71 -10.33 -26.74
CA ARG A 57 17.02 -10.14 -27.40
C ARG A 57 17.92 -11.33 -27.06
N GLY A 58 18.07 -12.21 -28.04
CA GLY A 58 19.31 -12.95 -28.18
C GLY A 58 20.42 -11.93 -28.48
N ILE A 59 21.39 -11.84 -27.59
CA ILE A 59 22.74 -11.40 -27.91
C ILE A 59 23.65 -12.48 -27.34
N ALA A 60 24.51 -12.95 -28.22
CA ALA A 60 25.45 -14.03 -28.07
C ALA A 60 26.38 -13.88 -26.86
N ASP A 61 26.96 -15.03 -26.51
CA ASP A 61 28.15 -15.21 -25.69
C ASP A 61 29.14 -14.03 -25.77
N LYS A 62 29.54 -13.54 -24.59
CA LYS A 62 30.97 -13.41 -24.22
C LYS A 62 31.16 -12.99 -22.76
N ALA A 63 31.85 -13.87 -22.05
CA ALA A 63 32.83 -13.66 -20.99
C ALA A 63 32.39 -13.02 -19.65
N GLN A 64 32.49 -13.84 -18.61
CA GLN A 64 32.71 -13.45 -17.21
C GLN A 64 33.94 -12.53 -17.06
N PRO A 65 34.03 -11.83 -15.93
CA PRO A 65 35.14 -12.16 -15.03
C PRO A 65 34.66 -12.60 -13.64
N GLN A 66 35.37 -13.60 -13.17
CA GLN A 66 35.19 -14.34 -11.94
C GLN A 66 35.55 -13.49 -10.72
N VAL A 67 34.76 -13.59 -9.64
CA VAL A 67 35.31 -13.51 -8.29
C VAL A 67 34.67 -14.60 -7.42
N SER A 68 35.55 -15.36 -6.80
CA SER A 68 35.38 -16.61 -6.08
C SER A 68 34.66 -16.44 -4.75
N TRP A 69 33.59 -17.21 -4.52
CA TRP A 69 33.02 -17.45 -3.19
C TRP A 69 33.43 -18.85 -2.73
N HIS A 70 34.59 -18.94 -2.08
CA HIS A 70 34.91 -20.08 -1.23
C HIS A 70 34.80 -19.66 0.24
N ASP A 71 34.05 -20.49 0.96
CA ASP A 71 34.14 -20.78 2.39
C ASP A 71 33.73 -19.70 3.40
N ALA A 72 32.54 -19.90 4.00
CA ALA A 72 32.44 -19.94 5.45
C ALA A 72 31.10 -20.56 5.90
N LYS A 73 31.14 -21.86 6.21
CA LYS A 73 30.17 -22.53 7.09
C LYS A 73 30.16 -21.87 8.47
N MET A 74 28.95 -21.74 9.02
CA MET A 74 28.55 -21.82 10.43
C MET A 74 29.39 -21.11 11.52
N LYS A 75 28.71 -20.26 12.31
CA LYS A 75 28.76 -20.31 13.78
C LYS A 75 27.56 -19.58 14.41
N ARG A 76 26.75 -20.36 15.15
CA ARG A 76 25.96 -19.86 16.29
C ARG A 76 26.92 -19.34 17.34
N ASN A 77 26.70 -18.14 17.88
CA ASN A 77 26.58 -17.88 19.32
C ASN A 77 26.65 -16.39 19.65
N GLN A 78 25.77 -16.03 20.60
CA GLN A 78 25.97 -15.08 21.70
C GLN A 78 25.95 -13.58 21.38
N ALA A 79 24.98 -12.91 22.03
CA ALA A 79 24.92 -11.47 22.25
C ALA A 79 26.11 -10.98 23.09
N PRO A 80 26.48 -9.70 22.97
CA PRO A 80 27.08 -8.98 24.08
C PRO A 80 26.04 -8.08 24.76
N ILE A 81 25.89 -8.28 26.06
CA ILE A 81 25.42 -7.27 26.99
C ILE A 81 26.53 -6.21 27.07
N LEU A 82 26.21 -4.95 26.78
CA LEU A 82 27.04 -3.81 27.18
C LEU A 82 26.14 -2.79 27.88
N MET A 83 26.33 -2.66 29.19
CA MET A 83 25.77 -1.60 30.02
C MET A 83 26.95 -0.87 30.68
N VAL A 84 27.29 0.32 30.19
CA VAL A 84 27.83 1.40 31.02
C VAL A 84 27.39 2.74 30.42
N GLY A 85 26.56 3.47 31.15
CA GLY A 85 26.45 4.94 31.15
C GLY A 85 26.53 5.67 29.82
N ALA A 86 25.50 5.58 28.99
CA ALA A 86 25.14 6.62 28.03
C ALA A 86 23.65 6.52 27.75
N THR A 87 22.97 7.66 27.79
CA THR A 87 21.58 7.86 27.41
C THR A 87 21.22 7.03 26.18
N LEU A 88 20.26 6.12 26.32
CA LEU A 88 19.60 5.42 25.21
C LEU A 88 18.85 6.47 24.38
N TYR A 89 19.57 7.18 23.50
CA TYR A 89 18.96 7.60 22.25
C TYR A 89 18.70 6.31 21.50
N SER A 90 17.49 5.75 21.66
CA SER A 90 16.98 4.80 20.69
C SER A 90 17.07 5.53 19.35
N VAL A 91 18.05 5.16 18.54
CA VAL A 91 18.08 5.54 17.13
C VAL A 91 16.87 4.82 16.54
N ILE A 92 15.70 5.44 16.62
CA ILE A 92 14.53 5.01 15.89
C ILE A 92 14.98 5.13 14.44
N SER A 93 15.28 3.99 13.82
CA SER A 93 15.59 3.97 12.40
C SER A 93 14.42 4.65 11.69
N PRO A 94 14.67 5.68 10.86
CA PRO A 94 13.60 6.34 10.14
C PRO A 94 12.85 5.28 9.32
N TYR A 95 11.53 5.30 9.37
CA TYR A 95 10.72 4.38 8.60
C TYR A 95 10.84 4.73 7.13
N THR A 96 11.46 3.82 6.38
CA THR A 96 11.72 3.96 4.95
C THR A 96 10.62 3.34 4.09
N GLY A 97 9.56 2.83 4.71
CA GLY A 97 8.52 2.03 4.06
C GLY A 97 8.67 0.53 4.33
N VAL A 98 7.62 -0.22 3.98
CA VAL A 98 7.55 -1.68 4.15
C VAL A 98 8.08 -2.36 2.88
N PRO A 99 9.00 -3.36 3.00
CA PRO A 99 9.51 -4.05 1.83
C PRO A 99 8.42 -4.88 1.13
N ARG A 100 8.50 -4.95 -0.20
CA ARG A 100 7.59 -5.76 -1.02
C ARG A 100 7.54 -7.23 -0.61
N THR A 101 8.66 -7.77 -0.13
CA THR A 101 8.75 -9.15 0.37
C THR A 101 7.85 -9.42 1.57
N ALA A 102 7.51 -8.40 2.36
CA ALA A 102 6.54 -8.51 3.45
C ALA A 102 5.10 -8.25 2.96
N VAL A 103 4.90 -7.29 2.06
CA VAL A 103 3.56 -6.90 1.55
C VAL A 103 2.96 -7.95 0.61
N ALA A 104 3.74 -8.42 -0.37
CA ALA A 104 3.25 -9.24 -1.47
C ALA A 104 2.64 -10.59 -1.03
N PRO A 105 3.24 -11.35 -0.09
CA PRO A 105 2.66 -12.61 0.37
C PRO A 105 1.28 -12.42 1.03
N VAL A 106 1.15 -11.39 1.89
CA VAL A 106 -0.11 -11.05 2.57
C VAL A 106 -1.17 -10.64 1.56
N PHE A 107 -0.82 -9.78 0.59
CA PHE A 107 -1.77 -9.36 -0.45
C PHE A 107 -2.19 -10.51 -1.37
N LYS A 108 -1.26 -11.42 -1.73
CA LYS A 108 -1.57 -12.63 -2.52
C LYS A 108 -2.54 -13.54 -1.75
N MET A 109 -2.30 -13.75 -0.46
CA MET A 109 -3.21 -14.52 0.40
C MET A 109 -4.59 -13.87 0.49
N ALA A 110 -4.68 -12.55 0.70
CA ALA A 110 -5.93 -11.82 0.68
C ALA A 110 -6.67 -11.99 -0.66
N CYS A 111 -5.96 -11.93 -1.78
CA CYS A 111 -6.52 -12.17 -3.11
C CYS A 111 -7.05 -13.59 -3.29
N HIS A 112 -6.38 -14.61 -2.75
CA HIS A 112 -6.85 -16.00 -2.80
C HIS A 112 -8.15 -16.19 -2.01
N LEU A 113 -8.25 -15.55 -0.85
CA LEU A 113 -9.36 -15.74 0.07
C LEU A 113 -10.55 -14.78 -0.20
N ARG A 114 -10.40 -13.77 -1.07
CA ARG A 114 -11.36 -12.65 -1.23
C ARG A 114 -12.82 -13.07 -1.44
N PHE A 115 -13.09 -14.20 -2.11
CA PHE A 115 -14.46 -14.69 -2.34
C PHE A 115 -15.18 -15.12 -1.06
N MET A 116 -14.42 -15.34 0.01
CA MET A 116 -14.97 -15.62 1.35
C MET A 116 -15.06 -14.39 2.23
N LYS A 117 -14.68 -13.19 1.73
CA LYS A 117 -14.59 -11.95 2.49
C LYS A 117 -13.79 -12.14 3.80
N PRO A 118 -12.48 -12.48 3.72
CA PRO A 118 -11.68 -12.81 4.90
C PRO A 118 -11.55 -11.58 5.81
N ASP A 119 -11.53 -11.82 7.12
CA ASP A 119 -11.09 -10.83 8.11
C ASP A 119 -9.58 -10.98 8.38
N VAL A 120 -9.05 -10.09 9.24
CA VAL A 120 -7.63 -10.07 9.60
C VAL A 120 -7.21 -11.38 10.28
N GLU A 121 -7.99 -11.86 11.25
CA GLU A 121 -7.71 -13.09 12.00
C GLU A 121 -7.64 -14.32 11.10
N MET A 122 -8.58 -14.42 10.17
CA MET A 122 -8.66 -15.49 9.19
C MET A 122 -7.43 -15.52 8.29
N LEU A 123 -6.86 -14.36 7.97
CA LEU A 123 -5.64 -14.25 7.18
C LEU A 123 -4.41 -14.60 8.02
N LEU A 124 -4.30 -14.05 9.23
CA LEU A 124 -3.17 -14.29 10.15
C LEU A 124 -3.02 -15.76 10.56
N ARG A 125 -4.11 -16.52 10.63
CA ARG A 125 -4.06 -17.99 10.83
C ARG A 125 -3.41 -18.78 9.69
N ARG A 126 -3.22 -18.16 8.53
CA ARG A 126 -2.75 -18.84 7.30
C ARG A 126 -1.41 -18.32 6.79
N ILE A 127 -0.90 -17.21 7.33
CA ILE A 127 0.37 -16.65 6.92
C ILE A 127 1.07 -16.02 8.11
N GLU A 128 2.36 -16.33 8.26
CA GLU A 128 3.23 -15.63 9.19
C GLU A 128 3.60 -14.27 8.60
N THR A 129 3.29 -13.20 9.32
CA THR A 129 3.61 -11.84 8.89
C THR A 129 3.91 -10.97 10.11
N GLN A 130 4.78 -9.99 9.90
CA GLN A 130 5.11 -8.95 10.88
C GLN A 130 4.41 -7.61 10.55
N LEU A 131 3.50 -7.61 9.58
CA LEU A 131 2.70 -6.43 9.24
C LEU A 131 1.68 -6.15 10.34
N ASP A 132 1.54 -4.87 10.67
CA ASP A 132 0.51 -4.39 11.58
C ASP A 132 -0.91 -4.76 11.11
N HIS A 133 -1.83 -4.98 12.06
CA HIS A 133 -3.22 -5.33 11.78
C HIS A 133 -3.92 -4.34 10.84
N GLY A 134 -3.63 -3.04 10.99
CA GLY A 134 -4.17 -1.99 10.12
C GLY A 134 -3.68 -2.13 8.67
N VAL A 135 -2.39 -2.45 8.48
CA VAL A 135 -1.82 -2.72 7.15
C VAL A 135 -2.43 -3.98 6.54
N VAL A 136 -2.57 -5.05 7.31
CA VAL A 136 -3.24 -6.29 6.85
C VAL A 136 -4.68 -6.01 6.44
N SER A 137 -5.43 -5.26 7.24
CA SER A 137 -6.81 -4.83 6.92
C SER A 137 -6.86 -4.04 5.61
N ALA A 138 -5.94 -3.09 5.41
CA ALA A 138 -5.87 -2.31 4.17
C ALA A 138 -5.58 -3.17 2.93
N LEU A 139 -4.74 -4.21 3.07
CA LEU A 139 -4.45 -5.17 1.99
C LEU A 139 -5.67 -6.06 1.68
N ILE A 140 -6.40 -6.50 2.70
CA ILE A 140 -7.67 -7.22 2.53
C ILE A 140 -8.67 -6.35 1.79
N GLU A 141 -8.89 -5.11 2.23
CA GLU A 141 -9.80 -4.17 1.57
C GLU A 141 -9.43 -3.93 0.11
N ALA A 142 -8.13 -3.85 -0.20
CA ALA A 142 -7.68 -3.69 -1.57
C ALA A 142 -7.94 -4.96 -2.41
N ALA A 143 -7.77 -6.16 -1.84
CA ALA A 143 -8.08 -7.41 -2.51
C ALA A 143 -9.59 -7.58 -2.76
N LEU A 144 -10.45 -7.12 -1.85
CA LEU A 144 -11.90 -7.16 -2.01
C LEU A 144 -12.40 -6.28 -3.16
N ARG A 145 -11.68 -5.21 -3.52
CA ARG A 145 -11.99 -4.40 -4.71
C ARG A 145 -11.82 -5.15 -6.03
N LEU A 146 -11.15 -6.30 -6.02
CA LEU A 146 -10.99 -7.19 -7.18
C LEU A 146 -12.16 -8.16 -7.35
N LEU A 147 -13.18 -8.11 -6.48
CA LEU A 147 -14.43 -8.85 -6.67
C LEU A 147 -15.24 -8.23 -7.81
N PRO A 148 -15.99 -9.05 -8.59
CA PRO A 148 -16.99 -8.53 -9.52
C PRO A 148 -17.99 -7.63 -8.81
N HIS A 149 -18.44 -6.57 -9.49
CA HIS A 149 -19.50 -5.70 -8.96
C HIS A 149 -20.79 -6.49 -8.84
N ASP A 150 -21.41 -6.41 -7.66
CA ASP A 150 -22.77 -6.90 -7.46
C ASP A 150 -23.75 -5.86 -8.02
N ASN A 151 -24.34 -6.19 -9.17
CA ASN A 151 -25.27 -5.31 -9.89
C ASN A 151 -26.73 -5.47 -9.44
N THR A 152 -27.00 -6.24 -8.37
CA THR A 152 -28.32 -6.27 -7.73
C THR A 152 -28.64 -4.92 -7.09
N ALA A 153 -29.92 -4.67 -6.77
CA ALA A 153 -30.30 -3.44 -6.09
C ALA A 153 -29.69 -3.38 -4.68
N GLU A 154 -29.70 -4.51 -3.98
CA GLU A 154 -29.12 -4.71 -2.66
C GLU A 154 -27.60 -4.52 -2.69
N GLY A 155 -26.91 -5.13 -3.65
CA GLY A 155 -25.46 -5.01 -3.81
C GLY A 155 -25.00 -3.57 -4.10
N ARG A 156 -25.76 -2.83 -4.92
CA ARG A 156 -25.51 -1.40 -5.17
C ARG A 156 -25.71 -0.55 -3.92
N LEU A 157 -26.74 -0.84 -3.12
CA LEU A 157 -27.00 -0.12 -1.87
C LEU A 157 -25.87 -0.38 -0.85
N GLU A 158 -25.51 -1.64 -0.62
CA GLU A 158 -24.43 -2.03 0.28
C GLU A 158 -23.08 -1.42 -0.17
N ALA A 159 -22.81 -1.37 -1.48
CA ALA A 159 -21.63 -0.70 -2.02
C ALA A 159 -21.63 0.82 -1.74
N LYS A 160 -22.78 1.48 -1.87
CA LYS A 160 -22.93 2.91 -1.58
C LYS A 160 -22.72 3.21 -0.09
N GLU A 161 -23.29 2.40 0.80
CA GLU A 161 -23.12 2.53 2.25
C GLU A 161 -21.66 2.34 2.66
N ARG A 162 -21.00 1.28 2.17
CA ARG A 162 -19.56 1.05 2.43
C ARG A 162 -18.70 2.21 1.92
N MET A 163 -19.01 2.75 0.75
CA MET A 163 -18.30 3.91 0.20
C MET A 163 -18.48 5.14 1.10
N GLN A 164 -19.68 5.39 1.60
CA GLN A 164 -19.98 6.50 2.50
C GLN A 164 -19.23 6.36 3.84
N GLN A 165 -19.33 5.21 4.50
CA GLN A 165 -18.60 4.93 5.75
C GLN A 165 -17.10 5.10 5.59
N LYS A 166 -16.56 4.67 4.45
CA LYS A 166 -15.14 4.84 4.13
C LYS A 166 -14.76 6.31 3.95
N LYS A 167 -15.61 7.10 3.28
CA LYS A 167 -15.40 8.54 3.11
C LYS A 167 -15.41 9.25 4.47
N GLU A 168 -16.38 8.94 5.32
CA GLU A 168 -16.49 9.51 6.67
C GLU A 168 -15.26 9.17 7.52
N ARG A 169 -14.82 7.90 7.53
CA ARG A 169 -13.61 7.50 8.25
C ARG A 169 -12.35 8.21 7.71
N ALA A 170 -12.24 8.34 6.39
CA ALA A 170 -11.11 9.04 5.78
C ALA A 170 -11.09 10.52 6.19
N LEU A 171 -12.24 11.18 6.19
CA LEU A 171 -12.39 12.56 6.64
C LEU A 171 -12.01 12.73 8.12
N LEU A 172 -12.46 11.83 9.00
CA LEU A 172 -12.08 11.89 10.42
C LEU A 172 -10.55 11.79 10.63
N HIS A 173 -9.89 10.91 9.87
CA HIS A 173 -8.43 10.78 9.93
C HIS A 173 -7.71 12.03 9.41
N GLU A 174 -8.20 12.62 8.33
CA GLU A 174 -7.65 13.83 7.74
C GLU A 174 -7.81 15.04 8.69
N LEU A 175 -9.02 15.26 9.22
CA LEU A 175 -9.28 16.31 10.21
C LEU A 175 -8.39 16.15 11.43
N SER A 176 -8.28 14.93 11.98
CA SER A 176 -7.41 14.66 13.11
C SER A 176 -5.93 14.96 12.83
N PHE A 177 -5.45 14.70 11.61
CA PHE A 177 -4.07 15.05 11.22
C PHE A 177 -3.88 16.57 11.10
N VAL A 178 -4.85 17.25 10.47
CA VAL A 178 -4.84 18.72 10.31
C VAL A 178 -4.88 19.42 11.67
N ASP A 179 -5.74 18.99 12.58
CA ASP A 179 -5.85 19.56 13.92
C ASP A 179 -4.53 19.40 14.69
N GLN A 180 -3.92 18.21 14.66
CA GLN A 180 -2.60 18.01 15.28
C GLN A 180 -1.51 18.88 14.68
N ALA A 181 -1.47 19.06 13.35
CA ALA A 181 -0.52 19.96 12.72
C ALA A 181 -0.73 21.42 13.17
N ARG A 182 -1.98 21.83 13.39
CA ARG A 182 -2.32 23.17 13.89
C ARG A 182 -1.99 23.35 15.37
N ASP A 183 -2.21 22.33 16.19
CA ASP A 183 -1.85 22.30 17.61
C ASP A 183 -0.33 22.38 17.82
N LEU A 184 0.45 21.84 16.88
CA LEU A 184 1.89 22.03 16.79
C LEU A 184 2.29 23.44 16.31
N GLY A 185 1.35 24.36 16.10
CA GLY A 185 1.64 25.76 15.78
C GLY A 185 1.95 26.07 14.31
N TYR A 186 1.79 25.11 13.40
CA TYR A 186 2.03 25.36 11.98
C TYR A 186 0.93 26.20 11.34
N GLN A 187 1.34 27.16 10.50
CA GLN A 187 0.44 28.04 9.76
C GLN A 187 0.26 27.54 8.33
N PHE A 188 -0.98 27.23 7.97
CA PHE A 188 -1.33 26.71 6.66
C PHE A 188 -2.79 26.95 6.32
N LEU A 189 -3.13 26.79 5.04
CA LEU A 189 -4.49 26.75 4.52
C LEU A 189 -4.93 25.30 4.34
N THR A 190 -6.13 24.99 4.81
CA THR A 190 -6.84 23.73 4.55
C THR A 190 -7.40 23.68 3.14
N GLU A 191 -7.80 22.50 2.65
CA GLU A 191 -8.44 22.35 1.33
C GLU A 191 -9.68 23.27 1.20
N ASP A 192 -10.51 23.35 2.23
CA ASP A 192 -11.72 24.18 2.25
C ASP A 192 -11.43 25.67 2.21
N GLU A 193 -10.41 26.14 2.92
CA GLU A 193 -9.96 27.54 2.88
C GLU A 193 -9.41 27.89 1.50
N GLN A 194 -8.60 27.01 0.89
CA GLN A 194 -8.08 27.20 -0.46
C GLN A 194 -9.21 27.29 -1.49
N LYS A 195 -10.24 26.43 -1.38
CA LYS A 195 -11.43 26.49 -2.24
C LYS A 195 -12.21 27.79 -2.08
N LYS A 196 -12.42 28.27 -0.84
CA LYS A 196 -13.09 29.56 -0.57
C LYS A 196 -12.32 30.73 -1.17
N SER A 197 -10.99 30.67 -1.14
CA SER A 197 -10.09 31.65 -1.77
C SER A 197 -9.86 31.41 -3.26
N GLN A 198 -10.55 30.45 -3.89
CA GLN A 198 -10.44 30.08 -5.31
C GLN A 198 -9.02 29.68 -5.75
N LEU A 199 -8.17 29.25 -4.83
CA LEU A 199 -6.82 28.77 -5.11
C LEU A 199 -6.87 27.38 -5.75
N ARG A 200 -5.96 27.13 -6.69
CA ARG A 200 -5.71 25.81 -7.27
C ARG A 200 -4.21 25.62 -7.50
N PRO A 201 -3.67 24.39 -7.38
CA PRO A 201 -4.34 23.20 -6.87
C PRO A 201 -4.59 23.26 -5.36
N THR A 202 -5.40 22.35 -4.83
CA THR A 202 -5.85 22.31 -3.43
C THR A 202 -5.37 21.03 -2.73
N PRO A 203 -4.09 20.93 -2.34
CA PRO A 203 -3.64 19.88 -1.42
C PRO A 203 -4.37 20.02 -0.06
N ASP A 204 -4.38 18.97 0.75
CA ASP A 204 -5.07 18.97 2.05
C ASP A 204 -4.53 20.05 3.00
N ILE A 205 -3.20 20.25 2.99
CA ILE A 205 -2.50 21.32 3.68
C ILE A 205 -1.62 22.08 2.69
N ARG A 206 -1.75 23.40 2.66
CA ARG A 206 -0.83 24.30 1.96
C ARG A 206 -0.22 25.27 2.95
N PHE A 207 1.08 25.17 3.19
CA PHE A 207 1.74 26.04 4.16
C PHE A 207 1.77 27.49 3.69
N ILE A 208 1.64 28.43 4.64
CA ILE A 208 1.84 29.86 4.35
C ILE A 208 3.32 30.10 4.05
N GLU A 209 4.20 29.57 4.90
CA GLU A 209 5.65 29.53 4.71
C GLU A 209 6.12 28.08 4.65
N PRO A 210 7.01 27.69 3.69
CA PRO A 210 7.44 26.31 3.54
C PRO A 210 8.11 25.76 4.80
N VAL A 211 7.81 24.49 5.12
CA VAL A 211 8.27 23.81 6.34
C VAL A 211 9.29 22.73 6.01
N TRP A 212 10.34 22.61 6.81
CA TRP A 212 11.29 21.51 6.70
C TRP A 212 10.77 20.26 7.42
N ILE A 213 10.67 19.14 6.73
CA ILE A 213 10.30 17.85 7.34
C ILE A 213 11.41 16.85 7.04
N HIS A 214 12.19 16.48 8.05
CA HIS A 214 13.33 15.56 7.93
C HIS A 214 14.32 15.97 6.81
N GLY A 215 14.63 17.26 6.71
CA GLY A 215 15.53 17.80 5.68
C GLY A 215 14.93 17.89 4.27
N HIS A 216 13.61 17.79 4.13
CA HIS A 216 12.89 18.06 2.88
C HIS A 216 12.01 19.31 3.03
N LEU A 217 12.15 20.28 2.14
CA LEU A 217 11.33 21.49 2.15
C LEU A 217 9.93 21.18 1.59
N CYS A 218 8.89 21.45 2.36
CA CYS A 218 7.50 21.15 2.02
C CYS A 218 6.68 22.44 1.92
N HIS A 219 6.15 22.73 0.74
CA HIS A 219 5.18 23.82 0.51
C HIS A 219 3.74 23.34 0.76
N TRP A 220 3.52 22.03 0.67
CA TRP A 220 2.22 21.40 0.81
C TRP A 220 2.34 19.97 1.34
N ILE A 221 1.25 19.49 1.94
CA ILE A 221 1.05 18.09 2.33
C ILE A 221 -0.26 17.58 1.73
N GLU A 222 -0.21 16.38 1.15
CA GLU A 222 -1.39 15.57 0.86
C GLU A 222 -1.43 14.37 1.82
N TYR A 223 -2.56 14.16 2.47
CA TYR A 223 -2.80 13.14 3.46
C TYR A 223 -3.62 11.98 2.88
N LYS A 224 -3.21 10.74 3.17
CA LYS A 224 -3.89 9.52 2.76
C LYS A 224 -4.11 8.61 3.97
N SER A 225 -5.38 8.34 4.28
CA SER A 225 -5.79 7.56 5.46
C SER A 225 -5.56 6.04 5.38
N TYR A 226 -4.95 5.55 4.30
CA TYR A 226 -4.76 4.12 4.01
C TYR A 226 -3.28 3.78 3.79
N PHE A 227 -2.96 2.48 3.62
CA PHE A 227 -1.61 2.03 3.31
C PHE A 227 -1.29 2.12 1.80
N GLY A 228 -0.24 2.84 1.42
CA GLY A 228 0.18 2.99 0.02
C GLY A 228 1.00 1.79 -0.48
N PHE A 229 0.64 1.14 -1.59
CA PHE A 229 1.43 0.00 -2.09
C PHE A 229 1.30 -0.21 -3.61
N LYS A 230 2.30 -0.86 -4.23
CA LYS A 230 2.45 -0.94 -5.70
C LYS A 230 1.33 -1.71 -6.37
N ALA A 231 0.92 -2.82 -5.76
CA ALA A 231 -0.06 -3.75 -6.34
C ALA A 231 -1.51 -3.27 -6.21
N ASN A 232 -1.74 -2.02 -5.75
CA ASN A 232 -3.06 -1.44 -5.66
C ASN A 232 -3.54 -1.00 -7.06
N PRO A 233 -4.46 -1.73 -7.71
CA PRO A 233 -4.67 -1.65 -9.16
C PRO A 233 -5.32 -0.33 -9.64
N PHE A 234 -5.85 0.48 -8.73
CA PHE A 234 -6.77 1.58 -9.09
C PHE A 234 -6.28 2.98 -8.69
N ILE A 235 -5.19 3.07 -7.92
CA ILE A 235 -4.84 4.30 -7.19
C ILE A 235 -3.56 4.94 -7.74
N ALA A 236 -2.50 4.16 -7.97
CA ALA A 236 -1.16 4.70 -8.21
C ALA A 236 -1.06 5.65 -9.43
N SER A 237 -1.82 5.42 -10.50
CA SER A 237 -1.79 6.26 -11.70
C SER A 237 -2.49 7.61 -11.50
N LYS A 238 -3.56 7.66 -10.70
CA LYS A 238 -4.29 8.89 -10.37
C LYS A 238 -3.48 9.74 -9.40
N ASP A 239 -2.99 9.11 -8.33
CA ASP A 239 -2.14 9.75 -7.32
C ASP A 239 -0.89 10.34 -7.96
N LYS A 240 -0.20 9.58 -8.83
CA LYS A 240 0.97 10.10 -9.54
C LYS A 240 0.64 11.36 -10.36
N LYS A 241 -0.51 11.44 -11.04
CA LYS A 241 -0.91 12.64 -11.78
C LYS A 241 -1.19 13.82 -10.85
N GLN A 242 -1.91 13.57 -9.76
CA GLN A 242 -2.21 14.58 -8.74
C GLN A 242 -0.92 15.17 -8.16
N PHE A 243 0.00 14.30 -7.73
CA PHE A 243 1.25 14.68 -7.09
C PHE A 243 2.17 15.47 -8.04
N ASN A 244 2.30 15.03 -9.30
CA ASN A 244 3.07 15.78 -10.29
C ASN A 244 2.51 17.19 -10.51
N LYS A 245 1.17 17.33 -10.55
CA LYS A 245 0.52 18.64 -10.69
C LYS A 245 0.86 19.57 -9.52
N TYR A 246 0.81 19.06 -8.30
CA TYR A 246 1.13 19.85 -7.12
C TYR A 246 2.61 20.23 -7.10
N ALA A 247 3.50 19.29 -7.41
CA ALA A 247 4.93 19.57 -7.50
C ALA A 247 5.26 20.66 -8.53
N SER A 248 4.58 20.67 -9.68
CA SER A 248 4.80 21.67 -10.73
C SER A 248 4.22 23.05 -10.42
N GLU A 249 3.08 23.12 -9.72
CA GLU A 249 2.36 24.38 -9.50
C GLU A 249 2.68 25.03 -8.13
N LEU A 250 3.02 24.21 -7.12
CA LEU A 250 3.22 24.66 -5.73
C LEU A 250 4.65 24.46 -5.22
N GLY A 251 5.50 23.76 -5.98
CA GLY A 251 6.84 23.38 -5.53
C GLY A 251 6.88 22.06 -4.76
N SER A 252 8.01 21.79 -4.09
CA SER A 252 8.22 20.54 -3.37
C SER A 252 7.18 20.33 -2.26
N GLY A 253 6.81 19.09 -2.01
CA GLY A 253 5.82 18.76 -1.00
C GLY A 253 5.98 17.36 -0.43
N ALA A 254 5.01 16.95 0.38
CA ALA A 254 5.02 15.66 1.02
C ALA A 254 3.67 14.95 0.91
N VAL A 255 3.72 13.62 0.88
CA VAL A 255 2.54 12.77 0.95
C VAL A 255 2.64 11.93 2.21
N VAL A 256 1.62 12.03 3.07
CA VAL A 256 1.59 11.40 4.38
C VAL A 256 0.57 10.27 4.38
N TYR A 257 1.03 9.05 4.60
CA TYR A 257 0.15 7.89 4.73
C TYR A 257 -0.07 7.53 6.20
N LYS A 258 -1.32 7.40 6.64
CA LYS A 258 -1.65 7.01 8.02
C LYS A 258 -0.95 5.73 8.46
N LEU A 259 -1.06 4.70 7.62
CA LEU A 259 -0.51 3.37 7.89
C LEU A 259 0.89 3.17 7.30
N GLY A 260 1.43 4.19 6.62
CA GLY A 260 2.69 4.10 5.87
C GLY A 260 2.51 3.56 4.44
N PHE A 261 3.62 3.11 3.83
CA PHE A 261 3.68 2.75 2.40
C PHE A 261 4.69 1.62 2.10
N GLU A 262 4.53 0.93 0.97
CA GLU A 262 5.48 -0.02 0.39
C GLU A 262 6.68 0.75 -0.21
N ILE A 263 7.89 0.23 -0.02
CA ILE A 263 9.10 0.83 -0.60
C ILE A 263 8.97 1.00 -2.13
N ASP A 264 9.32 2.21 -2.59
CA ASP A 264 9.19 2.68 -3.97
C ASP A 264 7.78 2.55 -4.57
N HIS A 265 6.70 2.63 -3.76
CA HIS A 265 5.34 2.48 -4.30
C HIS A 265 5.01 3.53 -5.35
N ILE A 266 5.47 4.77 -5.15
CA ILE A 266 5.38 5.89 -6.09
C ILE A 266 6.71 6.66 -6.04
N ALA A 267 7.26 6.98 -7.21
CA ALA A 267 8.40 7.88 -7.34
C ALA A 267 7.99 9.13 -8.12
N VAL A 268 8.07 10.29 -7.47
CA VAL A 268 7.83 11.61 -8.07
C VAL A 268 8.92 12.57 -7.58
N PRO A 269 9.68 13.22 -8.48
CA PRO A 269 10.70 14.19 -8.10
C PRO A 269 10.11 15.34 -7.27
N GLY A 270 10.85 15.79 -6.25
CA GLY A 270 10.43 16.90 -5.37
C GLY A 270 9.37 16.52 -4.32
N ILE A 271 8.98 15.24 -4.24
CA ILE A 271 7.98 14.76 -3.28
C ILE A 271 8.58 13.70 -2.39
N ARG A 272 8.37 13.85 -1.08
CA ARG A 272 8.76 12.86 -0.08
C ARG A 272 7.53 12.18 0.52
N PHE A 273 7.67 10.90 0.84
CA PHE A 273 6.62 10.10 1.45
C PHE A 273 6.94 9.84 2.91
N PHE A 274 5.92 9.89 3.77
CA PHE A 274 6.08 9.66 5.20
C PHE A 274 4.94 8.83 5.78
N ARG A 275 5.18 8.22 6.93
CA ARG A 275 4.12 7.69 7.80
C ARG A 275 3.66 8.78 8.76
N GLU A 276 2.34 8.92 8.96
CA GLU A 276 1.74 9.92 9.87
C GLU A 276 2.45 10.02 11.22
N ALA A 277 2.66 8.89 11.89
CA ALA A 277 3.30 8.83 13.20
C ALA A 277 4.69 9.47 13.23
N GLU A 278 5.43 9.43 12.12
CA GLU A 278 6.75 10.06 12.04
C GLU A 278 6.65 11.55 11.76
N VAL A 279 5.75 11.96 10.87
CA VAL A 279 5.59 13.38 10.52
C VAL A 279 5.23 14.17 11.75
N LEU A 280 4.26 13.69 12.54
CA LEU A 280 3.84 14.35 13.77
C LEU A 280 4.97 14.41 14.80
N HIS A 281 5.77 13.34 14.92
CA HIS A 281 6.94 13.33 15.80
C HIS A 281 8.02 14.33 15.34
N LEU A 282 8.33 14.35 14.04
CA LEU A 282 9.35 15.21 13.44
C LEU A 282 8.94 16.68 13.41
N MET A 283 7.65 16.96 13.26
CA MET A 283 7.09 18.31 13.34
C MET A 283 7.12 18.81 14.79
N GLY A 284 6.73 17.97 15.76
CA GLY A 284 6.79 18.35 17.17
C GLY A 284 8.20 18.52 17.76
N GLN A 285 9.24 18.03 17.11
CA GLN A 285 10.64 18.26 17.52
C GLN A 285 11.21 19.60 17.03
N GLN A 286 10.54 20.30 16.12
CA GLN A 286 11.03 21.53 15.50
C GLN A 286 10.49 22.81 16.16
N THR A 287 9.52 22.66 17.06
CA THR A 287 8.90 23.72 17.85
C THR A 287 9.40 23.72 19.28
#